data_AF-A0A933T6I3-F1
#
_entry.id   AF-A0A933T6I3-F1
#
_cell.length_a   1.000
_cell.length_b   1.000
_cell.length_c   1.000
_cell.angle_alpha   90.00
_cell.angle_beta   90.00
_cell.angle_gamma   90.00
#
_symmetry.space_group_name_H-M   'P 1'
#
loop_
_entity.id
_entity.type
_entity.pdbx_description
1 polymer ?
#
loop_
_entity_poly.entity_id
_entity_poly.type
_entity_poly.pdbx_seq_one_letter_code
_entity_poly.pdbx_strand_id
1 'polypeptide(L)'
;MKLKLIGKFIFYFFGTFLHELSHYTAAFFMGKPEGFSLMPKIEGGSFIFGSVSYRVRYKVLSSFIASAPLLWWVVLVLMLLYFKLVQMSGWVPHFNYSLIWQRFKSFSLSDAIFVWLFIQLLWAGRLSSKDIKNFFSGIFSVSGFVLISAIALVLYAFQYLAGKFGG
;
A
#
# COMPACT_ATOMS: atom_id res chain seq x y z
N MET A 1 26.67 2.79 13.99
CA MET A 1 25.54 3.12 13.08
C MET A 1 25.18 2.00 12.11
N LYS A 2 26.18 1.37 11.44
CA LYS A 2 25.95 0.31 10.43
C LYS A 2 25.20 -0.93 10.96
N LEU A 3 25.50 -1.43 12.16
CA LEU A 3 24.83 -2.62 12.73
C LEU A 3 23.32 -2.44 12.93
N LYS A 4 22.89 -1.26 13.41
CA LYS A 4 21.46 -0.92 13.57
C LYS A 4 20.71 -0.91 12.24
N LEU A 5 21.37 -0.47 11.16
CA LEU A 5 20.80 -0.45 9.82
C LEU A 5 20.67 -1.87 9.24
N ILE A 6 21.69 -2.70 9.42
CA ILE A 6 21.66 -4.11 9.01
C ILE A 6 20.55 -4.86 9.76
N GLY A 7 20.44 -4.67 11.07
CA GLY A 7 19.37 -5.28 11.87
C GLY A 7 17.97 -4.87 11.40
N LYS A 8 17.75 -3.57 11.11
CA LYS A 8 16.49 -3.10 10.51
C LYS A 8 16.23 -3.72 9.14
N PHE A 9 17.25 -3.80 8.28
CA PHE A 9 17.12 -4.39 6.96
C PHE A 9 16.70 -5.86 7.05
N ILE A 10 17.37 -6.65 7.90
CA ILE A 10 17.02 -8.06 8.10
C ILE A 10 15.60 -8.20 8.64
N PHE A 11 15.24 -7.40 9.65
CA PHE A 11 13.92 -7.48 10.28
C PHE A 11 12.78 -7.09 9.31
N TYR A 12 12.98 -6.06 8.49
CA TYR A 12 11.97 -5.55 7.53
C TYR A 12 12.17 -6.06 6.10
N PHE A 13 13.01 -7.08 5.90
CA PHE A 13 13.33 -7.58 4.56
C PHE A 13 12.07 -8.03 3.82
N PHE A 14 11.22 -8.81 4.48
CA PHE A 14 10.00 -9.33 3.88
C PHE A 14 9.01 -8.22 3.54
N GLY A 15 8.77 -7.28 4.46
CA GLY A 15 7.90 -6.13 4.19
C GLY A 15 8.45 -5.24 3.06
N THR A 16 9.77 -5.05 2.99
CA THR A 16 10.42 -4.29 1.90
C THR A 16 10.25 -5.02 0.57
N PHE A 17 10.42 -6.34 0.55
CA PHE A 17 10.17 -7.16 -0.63
C PHE A 17 8.73 -6.99 -1.13
N LEU A 18 7.74 -7.12 -0.24
CA LEU A 18 6.33 -6.94 -0.58
C LEU A 18 6.01 -5.53 -1.09
N HIS A 19 6.60 -4.50 -0.48
CA HIS A 19 6.45 -3.10 -0.89
C HIS A 19 6.92 -2.88 -2.32
N GLU A 20 8.18 -3.24 -2.60
CA GLU A 20 8.76 -3.07 -3.94
C GLU A 20 8.05 -3.98 -4.96
N LEU A 21 7.62 -5.18 -4.56
CA LEU A 21 6.90 -6.10 -5.43
C LEU A 21 5.56 -5.51 -5.89
N SER A 22 4.86 -4.79 -5.01
CA SER A 22 3.63 -4.07 -5.38
C SER A 22 3.89 -3.01 -6.45
N HIS A 23 4.94 -2.20 -6.28
CA HIS A 23 5.33 -1.23 -7.31
C HIS A 23 5.70 -1.89 -8.62
N TYR A 24 6.51 -2.95 -8.58
CA TYR A 24 6.94 -3.69 -9.76
C TYR A 24 5.74 -4.30 -10.50
N THR A 25 4.83 -4.93 -9.77
CA THR A 25 3.62 -5.54 -10.34
C THR A 25 2.70 -4.49 -10.94
N ALA A 26 2.47 -3.37 -10.25
CA ALA A 26 1.68 -2.27 -10.81
C ALA A 26 2.33 -1.67 -12.06
N ALA A 27 3.67 -1.52 -12.05
CA ALA A 27 4.42 -1.06 -13.22
C ALA A 27 4.35 -2.06 -14.38
N PHE A 28 4.29 -3.36 -14.12
CA PHE A 28 4.09 -4.38 -15.14
C PHE A 28 2.73 -4.22 -15.85
N PHE A 29 1.66 -3.90 -15.12
CA PHE A 29 0.33 -3.70 -15.71
C PHE A 29 0.13 -2.33 -16.35
N MET A 30 0.74 -1.27 -15.80
CA MET A 30 0.43 0.13 -16.16
C MET A 30 1.57 0.83 -16.91
N GLY A 31 2.71 0.16 -17.12
CA GLY A 31 3.89 0.78 -17.73
C GLY A 31 4.90 -0.26 -18.18
N LYS A 32 6.17 0.07 -18.03
CA LYS A 32 7.30 -0.82 -18.32
C LYS A 32 8.25 -0.82 -17.12
N PRO A 33 8.32 -1.92 -16.34
CA PRO A 33 9.32 -2.02 -15.29
C PRO A 33 10.72 -2.11 -15.93
N GLU A 34 11.68 -1.37 -15.37
CA GLU A 34 13.07 -1.32 -15.85
C GLU A 34 14.04 -1.96 -14.85
N GLY A 35 13.71 -1.99 -13.56
CA GLY A 35 14.56 -2.63 -12.55
C GLY A 35 13.89 -2.81 -11.20
N PHE A 36 14.37 -3.79 -10.45
CA PHE A 36 13.94 -4.14 -9.10
C PHE A 36 15.16 -4.40 -8.23
N SER A 37 15.27 -3.75 -7.08
CA SER A 37 16.38 -3.95 -6.15
C SER A 37 15.91 -3.88 -4.70
N LEU A 38 16.33 -4.85 -3.90
CA LEU A 38 16.14 -4.88 -2.44
C LEU A 38 17.44 -4.53 -1.71
N MET A 39 18.51 -4.20 -2.42
CA MET A 39 19.78 -3.90 -1.79
C MET A 39 19.72 -2.48 -1.22
N PRO A 40 19.91 -2.30 0.10
CA PRO A 40 19.82 -0.99 0.68
C PRO A 40 20.96 -0.10 0.19
N LYS A 41 20.66 1.18 -0.03
CA LYS A 41 21.63 2.18 -0.49
C LYS A 41 21.56 3.43 0.41
N ILE A 42 22.69 4.10 0.55
CA ILE A 42 22.76 5.41 1.21
C ILE A 42 22.86 6.46 0.12
N GLU A 43 21.88 7.36 0.06
CA GLU A 43 21.84 8.43 -0.94
C GLU A 43 21.43 9.74 -0.25
N GLY A 44 22.23 10.80 -0.41
CA GLY A 44 21.94 12.11 0.17
C GLY A 44 21.77 12.13 1.69
N GLY A 45 22.46 11.24 2.42
CA GLY A 45 22.31 11.08 3.88
C GLY A 45 21.06 10.29 4.31
N SER A 46 20.24 9.84 3.37
CA SER A 46 19.07 8.98 3.62
C SER A 46 19.38 7.51 3.33
N PHE A 47 18.68 6.61 4.03
CA PHE A 47 18.80 5.16 3.82
C PHE A 47 17.58 4.67 3.05
N ILE A 48 17.82 4.10 1.87
CA ILE A 48 16.81 3.58 0.96
C ILE A 48 16.88 2.06 1.04
N PHE A 49 15.79 1.40 1.45
CA PHE A 49 15.76 -0.05 1.67
C PHE A 49 15.53 -0.86 0.39
N GLY A 50 14.87 -0.26 -0.60
CA GLY A 50 14.54 -0.89 -1.87
C GLY A 50 14.28 0.15 -2.95
N SER A 51 14.25 -0.28 -4.21
CA SER A 51 13.89 0.59 -5.32
C SER A 51 13.34 -0.20 -6.51
N VAL A 52 12.26 0.31 -7.09
CA VAL A 52 11.77 -0.04 -8.43
C VAL A 52 12.00 1.12 -9.39
N SER A 53 12.57 0.82 -10.55
CA SER A 53 12.65 1.74 -11.68
C SER A 53 11.64 1.33 -12.74
N TYR A 54 10.92 2.30 -13.30
CA TYR A 54 9.88 2.06 -14.30
C TYR A 54 9.68 3.27 -15.20
N ARG A 55 9.08 3.02 -16.37
CA ARG A 55 8.67 4.05 -17.32
C ARG A 55 7.17 3.96 -17.58
N VAL A 56 6.49 5.09 -17.58
CA VAL A 56 5.06 5.18 -17.93
C VAL A 56 4.84 6.13 -19.09
N ARG A 57 3.83 5.86 -19.91
CA ARG A 57 3.42 6.75 -21.01
C ARG A 57 2.69 8.00 -20.50
N TYR A 58 1.84 7.84 -19.49
CA TYR A 58 1.05 8.93 -18.91
C TYR A 58 1.39 9.11 -17.44
N LYS A 59 1.52 10.36 -16.98
CA LYS A 59 1.87 10.67 -15.59
C LYS A 59 0.80 10.19 -14.60
N VAL A 60 -0.47 10.15 -14.97
CA VAL A 60 -1.52 9.61 -14.09
C VAL A 60 -1.28 8.14 -13.73
N LEU A 61 -0.63 7.36 -14.61
CA LEU A 61 -0.29 5.97 -14.35
C LEU A 61 0.77 5.82 -13.25
N SER A 62 1.68 6.79 -13.11
CA SER A 62 2.63 6.76 -11.98
C SER A 62 1.93 6.95 -10.64
N SER A 63 0.75 7.58 -10.59
CA SER A 63 -0.01 7.68 -9.35
C SER A 63 -0.50 6.33 -8.86
N PHE A 64 -1.08 5.54 -9.77
CA PHE A 64 -1.55 4.20 -9.42
C PHE A 64 -0.39 3.28 -9.00
N ILE A 65 0.74 3.34 -9.71
CA ILE A 65 1.95 2.60 -9.34
C ILE A 65 2.44 3.05 -7.95
N ALA A 66 2.48 4.35 -7.66
CA ALA A 66 2.91 4.89 -6.38
C ALA A 66 1.98 4.48 -5.21
N SER A 67 0.68 4.32 -5.47
CA SER A 67 -0.28 3.87 -4.46
C SER A 67 -0.34 2.35 -4.27
N ALA A 68 0.30 1.57 -5.14
CA ALA A 68 0.21 0.11 -5.13
C ALA A 68 0.51 -0.57 -3.77
N PRO A 69 1.48 -0.10 -2.96
CA PRO A 69 1.74 -0.70 -1.65
C PRO A 69 0.56 -0.64 -0.68
N LEU A 70 -0.38 0.31 -0.85
CA LEU A 70 -1.57 0.41 0.01
C LEU A 70 -2.44 -0.86 0.00
N LEU A 71 -2.31 -1.72 -1.01
CA LEU A 71 -2.95 -3.04 -1.03
C LEU A 71 -2.63 -3.84 0.24
N TRP A 72 -1.42 -3.71 0.79
CA TRP A 72 -1.03 -4.42 2.01
C TRP A 72 -1.78 -3.97 3.26
N TRP A 73 -2.29 -2.73 3.29
CA TRP A 73 -3.20 -2.32 4.36
C TRP A 73 -4.56 -3.00 4.25
N VAL A 74 -5.06 -3.21 3.02
CA VAL A 74 -6.30 -3.99 2.81
C VAL A 74 -6.09 -5.42 3.28
N VAL A 75 -4.99 -6.06 2.88
CA VAL A 75 -4.64 -7.42 3.34
C VAL A 75 -4.52 -7.47 4.87
N LEU A 76 -3.85 -6.49 5.49
CA LEU A 76 -3.75 -6.40 6.94
C LEU A 76 -5.13 -6.33 7.62
N VAL A 77 -6.02 -5.46 7.14
CA VAL A 77 -7.38 -5.35 7.70
C VAL A 77 -8.14 -6.68 7.55
N LEU A 78 -8.07 -7.33 6.39
CA LEU A 78 -8.69 -8.64 6.18
C LEU A 78 -8.12 -9.70 7.13
N MET A 79 -6.82 -9.69 7.39
CA MET A 79 -6.21 -10.61 8.35
C MET A 79 -6.68 -10.31 9.79
N LEU A 80 -6.73 -9.04 10.19
CA LEU A 80 -7.22 -8.65 11.52
C LEU A 80 -8.69 -9.07 11.73
N LEU A 81 -9.52 -8.97 10.69
CA LEU A 81 -10.90 -9.47 10.68
C LEU A 81 -10.94 -11.00 10.77
N TYR A 82 -10.13 -11.71 9.97
CA TYR A 82 -10.05 -13.17 9.99
C TYR A 82 -9.67 -13.72 11.36
N PHE A 83 -8.70 -13.10 12.03
CA PHE A 83 -8.29 -13.46 13.39
C PHE A 83 -9.20 -12.92 14.49
N LYS A 84 -10.31 -12.24 14.13
CA LYS A 84 -11.29 -11.62 15.03
C LYS A 84 -10.67 -10.59 16.00
N LEU A 85 -9.49 -10.04 15.65
CA LEU A 85 -8.84 -8.96 16.39
C LEU A 85 -9.53 -7.62 16.13
N VAL A 86 -10.16 -7.50 14.96
CA VAL A 86 -11.10 -6.44 14.61
C VAL A 86 -12.46 -7.06 14.33
N GLN A 87 -13.53 -6.38 14.74
CA GLN A 87 -14.92 -6.74 14.47
C GLN A 87 -15.63 -5.54 13.84
N MET A 88 -16.59 -5.80 12.95
CA MET A 88 -17.40 -4.75 12.33
C MET A 88 -18.67 -4.55 13.14
N SER A 89 -18.93 -3.32 13.59
CA SER A 89 -20.24 -2.89 14.09
C SER A 89 -20.80 -1.88 13.09
N GLY A 90 -21.66 -2.36 12.18
CA GLY A 90 -22.04 -1.60 10.98
C GLY A 90 -20.83 -1.32 10.09
N TRP A 91 -20.56 -0.05 9.81
CA TRP A 91 -19.43 0.41 8.96
C TRP A 91 -18.17 0.77 9.75
N VAL A 92 -18.19 0.62 11.09
CA VAL A 92 -17.10 1.03 11.95
C VAL A 92 -16.33 -0.20 12.43
N PRO A 93 -15.01 -0.29 12.18
CA PRO A 93 -14.17 -1.35 12.73
C PRO A 93 -13.85 -1.05 14.21
N HIS A 94 -14.02 -2.06 15.07
CA HIS A 94 -13.68 -1.99 16.49
C HIS A 94 -12.67 -3.08 16.84
N PHE A 95 -11.68 -2.74 17.67
CA PHE A 95 -10.74 -3.72 18.19
C PHE A 95 -11.39 -4.60 19.27
N ASN A 96 -11.17 -5.91 19.18
CA ASN A 96 -11.60 -6.84 20.22
C ASN A 96 -10.55 -6.90 21.34
N TYR A 97 -10.58 -5.88 22.21
CA TYR A 97 -9.59 -5.73 23.28
C TYR A 97 -9.54 -6.93 24.24
N SER A 98 -10.68 -7.58 24.52
CA SER A 98 -10.71 -8.74 25.41
C SER A 98 -9.96 -9.93 24.82
N LEU A 99 -10.16 -10.23 23.52
CA LEU A 99 -9.43 -11.28 22.82
C LEU A 99 -7.93 -10.96 22.70
N ILE A 100 -7.59 -9.70 22.36
CA ILE A 100 -6.19 -9.24 22.27
C ILE A 100 -5.50 -9.44 23.63
N TRP A 101 -6.15 -9.02 24.72
CA TRP A 101 -5.62 -9.16 26.06
C TRP A 101 -5.45 -10.61 26.49
N GLN A 102 -6.43 -11.47 26.15
CA GLN A 102 -6.33 -12.90 26.40
C GLN A 102 -5.14 -13.54 25.67
N ARG A 103 -4.96 -13.22 24.37
CA ARG A 103 -3.80 -13.70 23.59
C ARG A 103 -2.48 -13.20 24.14
N PHE A 104 -2.44 -11.97 24.63
CA PHE A 104 -1.25 -11.41 25.27
C PHE A 104 -0.89 -12.16 26.57
N LYS A 105 -1.88 -12.57 27.37
CA LYS A 105 -1.63 -13.38 28.57
C LYS A 105 -1.12 -14.79 28.24
N SER A 106 -1.64 -15.40 27.19
CA SER A 106 -1.27 -16.76 26.78
C SER A 106 -0.16 -16.80 25.71
N PHE A 107 0.58 -15.70 25.55
CA PHE A 107 1.41 -15.40 24.39
C PHE A 107 2.22 -16.61 23.90
N SER A 108 1.80 -17.16 22.76
CA SER A 108 2.45 -18.32 22.15
C SER A 108 3.48 -17.91 21.11
N LEU A 109 4.35 -18.84 20.70
CA LEU A 109 5.26 -18.63 19.57
C LEU A 109 4.49 -18.27 18.29
N SER A 110 3.29 -18.82 18.10
CA SER A 110 2.44 -18.48 16.96
C SER A 110 1.98 -17.02 16.98
N ASP A 111 1.67 -16.48 18.17
CA ASP A 111 1.29 -15.07 18.32
C ASP A 111 2.48 -14.15 17.99
N ALA A 112 3.71 -14.53 18.36
CA ALA A 112 4.91 -13.79 17.98
C ALA A 112 5.09 -13.73 16.45
N ILE A 113 4.85 -14.84 15.75
CA ILE A 113 4.91 -14.91 14.28
C ILE A 113 3.83 -14.01 13.66
N PHE A 114 2.60 -14.02 14.19
CA PHE A 114 1.53 -13.16 13.68
C PHE A 114 1.80 -11.68 13.92
N VAL A 115 2.32 -11.31 15.11
CA VAL A 115 2.74 -9.94 15.40
C VAL A 115 3.84 -9.51 14.44
N TRP A 116 4.85 -10.35 14.21
CA TRP A 116 5.90 -10.06 13.23
C TRP A 116 5.33 -9.87 11.82
N LEU A 117 4.41 -10.74 11.39
CA LEU A 117 3.75 -10.64 10.08
C LEU A 117 2.92 -9.36 9.94
N PHE A 118 2.16 -8.96 10.97
CA PHE A 118 1.42 -7.69 10.96
C PHE A 118 2.35 -6.49 10.85
N ILE A 119 3.50 -6.52 11.53
CA ILE A 119 4.52 -5.49 11.39
C ILE A 119 5.09 -5.45 9.96
N GLN A 120 5.32 -6.61 9.33
CA GLN A 120 5.76 -6.67 7.93
C GLN A 120 4.72 -6.08 6.97
N LEU A 121 3.43 -6.34 7.18
CA LEU A 121 2.36 -5.79 6.34
C LEU A 121 2.17 -4.29 6.54
N LEU A 122 2.27 -3.81 7.78
CA LEU A 122 2.29 -2.36 8.08
C LEU A 122 3.46 -1.67 7.38
N TRP A 123 4.64 -2.28 7.44
CA TRP A 123 5.82 -1.77 6.73
C TRP A 123 5.63 -1.80 5.22
N ALA A 124 5.13 -2.91 4.67
CA ALA A 124 4.89 -3.08 3.25
C ALA A 124 3.92 -2.04 2.69
N GLY A 125 2.86 -1.69 3.44
CA GLY A 125 1.88 -0.70 3.00
C GLY A 125 2.25 0.75 3.24
N ARG A 126 3.37 1.04 3.89
CA ARG A 126 3.81 2.41 4.16
C ARG A 126 4.26 3.09 2.88
N LEU A 127 3.67 4.24 2.53
CA LEU A 127 4.15 5.08 1.43
C LEU A 127 5.39 5.87 1.82
N SER A 128 6.39 5.89 0.93
CA SER A 128 7.54 6.78 1.07
C SER A 128 7.20 8.21 0.65
N SER A 129 8.03 9.19 1.04
CA SER A 129 7.89 10.57 0.56
C SER A 129 7.99 10.66 -0.97
N LYS A 130 8.75 9.76 -1.60
CA LYS A 130 8.85 9.67 -3.07
C LYS A 130 7.54 9.19 -3.67
N ASP A 131 6.88 8.22 -3.06
CA ASP A 131 5.60 7.69 -3.54
C ASP A 131 4.50 8.74 -3.43
N ILE A 132 4.42 9.42 -2.29
CA ILE A 132 3.45 10.51 -2.08
C ILE A 132 3.66 11.61 -3.14
N LYS A 133 4.91 12.00 -3.40
CA LYS A 133 5.23 13.00 -4.44
C LYS A 133 4.82 12.53 -5.83
N ASN A 134 5.13 11.28 -6.18
CA ASN A 134 4.77 10.70 -7.47
C ASN A 134 3.25 10.57 -7.64
N PHE A 135 2.55 10.21 -6.56
CA PHE A 135 1.10 10.12 -6.51
C PHE A 135 0.44 11.46 -6.85
N PHE A 136 0.76 12.52 -6.11
CA PHE A 136 0.18 13.83 -6.37
C PHE A 136 0.65 14.43 -7.70
N SER A 137 1.91 14.22 -8.09
CA SER A 137 2.43 14.71 -9.38
C SER A 137 1.70 14.07 -10.57
N GLY A 138 1.26 12.82 -10.47
CA GLY A 138 0.51 12.17 -11.54
C GLY A 138 -0.97 12.59 -11.56
N ILE A 139 -1.59 12.79 -10.40
CA ILE A 139 -2.99 13.26 -10.29
C ILE A 139 -3.12 14.68 -10.82
N PHE A 140 -2.22 15.58 -10.43
CA PHE A 140 -2.22 16.98 -10.90
C PHE A 140 -1.57 17.17 -12.28
N SER A 141 -1.33 16.09 -13.02
CA SER A 141 -0.88 16.18 -14.40
C SER A 141 -2.05 16.42 -15.37
N VAL A 142 -1.75 16.87 -16.59
CA VAL A 142 -2.76 16.99 -17.67
C VAL A 142 -3.50 15.66 -17.88
N SER A 143 -2.77 14.54 -17.93
CA SER A 143 -3.40 13.21 -18.03
C SER A 143 -4.30 12.86 -16.83
N GLY A 144 -3.97 13.37 -15.64
CA GLY A 144 -4.78 13.18 -14.44
C GLY A 144 -6.09 13.96 -14.50
N PHE A 145 -6.03 15.26 -14.85
CA PHE A 145 -7.23 16.07 -15.05
C PHE A 145 -8.15 15.52 -16.12
N VAL A 146 -7.61 15.03 -17.24
CA VAL A 146 -8.39 14.38 -18.30
C VAL A 146 -9.12 13.14 -17.76
N LEU A 147 -8.43 12.28 -17.00
CA LEU A 147 -9.05 11.08 -16.42
C LEU A 147 -10.17 11.44 -15.43
N ILE A 148 -9.92 12.39 -14.52
CA ILE A 148 -10.92 12.82 -13.53
C ILE A 148 -12.15 13.41 -14.24
N SER A 149 -11.94 14.24 -15.26
CA SER A 149 -13.04 14.84 -16.04
C SER A 149 -13.85 13.79 -16.78
N ALA A 150 -13.18 12.77 -17.36
CA ALA A 150 -13.86 11.67 -18.03
C ALA A 150 -14.71 10.84 -17.05
N ILE A 151 -14.18 10.53 -15.86
CA ILE A 151 -14.94 9.83 -14.81
C ILE A 151 -16.15 10.66 -14.37
N ALA A 152 -15.97 11.96 -14.14
CA ALA A 152 -17.06 12.85 -13.74
C ALA A 152 -18.17 12.89 -14.81
N LEU A 153 -17.80 12.95 -16.09
CA LEU A 153 -18.75 12.92 -17.21
C LEU A 153 -19.55 11.61 -17.24
N VAL A 154 -18.88 10.46 -17.06
CA VAL A 154 -19.54 9.15 -17.03
C VAL A 154 -20.52 9.04 -15.86
N LEU A 155 -20.13 9.48 -14.67
CA LEU A 155 -20.99 9.47 -13.49
C LEU A 155 -22.21 10.38 -13.68
N TYR A 156 -22.01 11.58 -14.25
CA TYR A 156 -23.10 12.49 -14.58
C TYR A 156 -24.08 11.88 -15.59
N ALA A 157 -23.56 11.27 -16.65
CA ALA A 157 -24.40 10.60 -17.66
C ALA A 157 -25.21 9.45 -17.04
N PHE A 158 -24.62 8.66 -16.16
CA PHE A 158 -25.31 7.57 -15.47
C PHE A 158 -26.44 8.10 -14.57
N GLN A 159 -26.19 9.15 -13.80
CA GLN A 159 -27.22 9.79 -12.95
C GLN A 159 -28.36 10.37 -13.78
N TYR A 160 -28.05 11.06 -14.89
CA TYR A 160 -29.05 11.62 -15.79
C TYR A 160 -29.96 10.54 -16.39
N LEU A 161 -29.38 9.42 -16.84
CA LEU A 161 -30.12 8.30 -17.39
C LEU A 161 -30.97 7.60 -16.32
N ALA A 162 -30.42 7.35 -15.13
CA ALA A 162 -31.15 6.74 -14.03
C ALA A 162 -32.37 7.58 -13.61
N GLY A 163 -32.22 8.92 -13.54
CA GLY A 163 -33.33 9.83 -13.24
C GLY A 163 -34.40 9.90 -14.35
N LYS A 164 -34.02 9.67 -15.61
CA LYS A 164 -34.94 9.73 -16.76
C LYS A 164 -35.73 8.44 -16.98
N PHE A 165 -35.19 7.28 -16.59
CA PHE A 165 -35.79 5.97 -16.82
C PHE A 165 -36.24 5.24 -15.52
N GLY A 166 -35.94 5.81 -14.35
CA GLY A 166 -36.29 5.23 -13.05
C GLY A 166 -37.51 5.86 -12.37
N GLY A 167 -38.30 6.67 -13.09
CA GLY A 167 -39.52 7.33 -12.61
C GLY A 167 -40.75 6.93 -13.40
#